data_AF-A0A259YK72-F1
#
_entry.id   AF-A0A259YK72-F1
#
_cell.length_a   1.000
_cell.length_b   1.000
_cell.length_c   1.000
_cell.angle_alpha   90.00
_cell.angle_beta   90.00
_cell.angle_gamma   90.00
#
_symmetry.space_group_name_H-M   'P 1'
#
loop_
_entity.id
_entity.type
_entity.pdbx_description
1 polymer ?
#
loop_
_entity_poly.entity_id
_entity_poly.type
_entity_poly.pdbx_seq_one_letter_code
_entity_poly.pdbx_strand_id
1 'polypeptide(L)'
;MVILVTGNTQGFTDNLLYWQSVRDQAAAGELHVETEIAQECDKVCADYLVDLSKQLEFTQMLSSPEAFGDLPSAQMLGAKFHRLAVGEERSARFAIKQQIEIIKTMREFFRHYFASVEATDTDTASAVEALSPPR
;
A
#
# COMPACT_ATOMS: atom_id res chain seq x y z
N MET A 1 2.12 23.70 -26.93
CA MET A 1 1.27 23.39 -25.75
C MET A 1 1.70 22.05 -25.20
N VAL A 2 2.64 22.06 -24.25
CA VAL A 2 3.10 20.84 -23.57
C VAL A 2 2.10 20.57 -22.45
N ILE A 3 1.26 19.57 -22.61
CA ILE A 3 0.41 19.09 -21.50
C ILE A 3 1.35 18.34 -20.55
N LEU A 4 1.83 19.04 -19.53
CA LEU A 4 2.45 18.43 -18.36
C LEU A 4 1.36 17.63 -17.64
N VAL A 5 1.29 16.33 -17.90
CA VAL A 5 0.55 15.38 -17.06
C VAL A 5 1.37 15.13 -15.79
N THR A 6 1.43 16.13 -14.90
CA THR A 6 2.00 16.00 -13.55
C THR A 6 1.00 15.41 -12.56
N GLY A 7 -0.25 15.21 -12.96
CA GLY A 7 -1.35 14.88 -12.05
C GLY A 7 -1.31 13.49 -11.42
N ASN A 8 -0.61 12.50 -11.98
CA ASN A 8 -0.65 11.14 -11.43
C ASN A 8 0.34 10.95 -10.27
N THR A 9 1.57 11.46 -10.40
CA THR A 9 2.62 11.30 -9.38
C THR A 9 2.36 12.15 -8.13
N GLN A 10 1.71 13.31 -8.29
CA GLN A 10 1.30 14.15 -7.17
C GLN A 10 0.23 13.45 -6.31
N GLY A 11 -0.81 12.87 -6.94
CA GLY A 11 -1.86 12.15 -6.21
C GLY A 11 -1.36 10.96 -5.38
N PHE A 12 -0.39 10.19 -5.89
CA PHE A 12 0.22 9.09 -5.12
C PHE A 12 1.05 9.59 -3.93
N THR A 13 1.84 10.63 -4.15
CA THR A 13 2.67 11.23 -3.08
C THR A 13 1.79 11.80 -1.97
N ASP A 14 0.73 12.52 -2.34
CA ASP A 14 -0.22 13.10 -1.40
C ASP A 14 -0.94 12.02 -0.59
N ASN A 15 -1.32 10.91 -1.24
CA ASN A 15 -1.94 9.76 -0.58
C ASN A 15 -0.99 9.07 0.41
N LEU A 16 0.27 8.88 0.00
CA LEU A 16 1.30 8.31 0.89
C LEU A 16 1.53 9.20 2.11
N LEU A 17 1.69 10.51 1.91
CA LEU A 17 1.86 11.47 3.01
C LEU A 17 0.65 11.48 3.95
N TYR A 18 -0.57 11.40 3.39
CA TYR A 18 -1.78 11.29 4.18
C TYR A 18 -1.74 10.05 5.10
N TRP A 19 -1.46 8.86 4.55
CA TRP A 19 -1.42 7.63 5.38
C TRP A 19 -0.27 7.61 6.38
N GLN A 20 0.88 8.22 6.05
CA GLN A 20 1.95 8.43 7.02
C GLN A 20 1.46 9.30 8.19
N SER A 21 0.74 10.39 7.90
CA SER A 21 0.19 11.26 8.96
C SER A 21 -0.86 10.56 9.83
N VAL A 22 -1.69 9.70 9.24
CA VAL A 22 -2.70 8.90 9.96
C VAL A 22 -2.03 7.86 10.86
N ARG A 23 -0.99 7.18 10.34
CA ARG A 23 -0.16 6.26 11.11
C ARG A 23 0.45 6.95 12.33
N ASP A 24 1.01 8.14 12.14
CA ASP A 24 1.70 8.88 13.20
C ASP A 24 0.72 9.38 14.28
N GLN A 25 -0.48 9.84 13.90
CA GLN A 25 -1.57 10.16 14.85
C GLN A 25 -2.01 8.95 15.68
N ALA A 26 -2.08 7.77 15.07
CA ALA A 26 -2.39 6.53 15.78
C ALA A 26 -1.30 6.15 16.78
N ALA A 27 -0.04 6.29 16.38
CA ALA A 27 1.11 6.05 17.27
C ALA A 27 1.12 7.01 18.47
N ALA A 28 0.56 8.21 18.32
CA ALA A 28 0.36 9.18 19.39
C ALA A 28 -0.90 8.92 20.25
N GLY A 29 -1.73 7.93 19.88
CA GLY A 29 -3.00 7.64 20.56
C GLY A 29 -4.13 8.62 20.26
N GLU A 30 -3.98 9.48 19.25
CA GLU A 30 -4.95 10.53 18.89
C GLU A 30 -6.07 10.02 17.97
N LEU A 31 -5.90 8.83 17.40
CA LEU A 31 -6.85 8.20 16.48
C LEU A 31 -7.24 6.81 16.98
N HIS A 32 -8.55 6.57 17.08
CA HIS A 32 -9.11 5.29 17.54
C HIS A 32 -9.98 4.64 16.46
N VAL A 33 -9.79 3.35 16.22
CA VAL A 33 -10.52 2.56 15.23
C VAL A 33 -10.94 1.25 15.87
N GLU A 34 -12.22 0.87 15.86
CA GLU A 34 -12.64 -0.39 16.49
C GLU A 34 -11.78 -1.61 16.04
N THR A 35 -11.36 -2.44 16.99
CA THR A 35 -10.42 -3.56 16.75
C THR A 35 -10.87 -4.48 15.61
N GLU A 36 -12.15 -4.83 15.56
CA GLU A 36 -12.72 -5.69 14.53
C GLU A 36 -12.63 -5.05 13.13
N ILE A 37 -12.85 -3.74 13.06
CA ILE A 37 -12.73 -2.96 11.82
C ILE A 37 -11.28 -2.89 11.37
N ALA A 38 -10.36 -2.62 12.29
CA ALA A 38 -8.92 -2.62 11.98
C ALA A 38 -8.46 -4.00 11.46
N GLN A 39 -8.99 -5.11 12.01
CA GLN A 39 -8.59 -6.48 11.60
C GLN A 39 -9.05 -6.78 10.18
N GLU A 40 -10.29 -6.42 9.88
CA GLU A 40 -10.83 -6.59 8.53
C GLU A 40 -10.07 -5.69 7.53
N CYS A 41 -9.71 -4.47 7.92
CA CYS A 41 -8.93 -3.59 7.07
C CYS A 41 -7.51 -4.13 6.80
N ASP A 42 -6.80 -4.67 7.81
CA ASP A 42 -5.49 -5.30 7.60
C ASP A 42 -5.61 -6.51 6.65
N LYS A 43 -6.66 -7.32 6.80
CA LYS A 43 -6.93 -8.47 5.93
C LYS A 43 -7.16 -8.04 4.48
N VAL A 44 -8.03 -7.07 4.24
CA VAL A 44 -8.28 -6.52 2.90
C VAL A 44 -6.99 -5.97 2.28
N CYS A 45 -6.18 -5.27 3.07
CA CYS A 45 -4.88 -4.78 2.61
C CYS A 45 -3.93 -5.93 2.27
N ALA A 46 -3.93 -7.02 3.04
CA ALA A 46 -3.13 -8.22 2.76
C ALA A 46 -3.52 -8.87 1.43
N ASP A 47 -4.82 -9.06 1.21
CA ASP A 47 -5.36 -9.65 -0.02
C ASP A 47 -5.04 -8.76 -1.23
N TYR A 48 -5.18 -7.45 -1.08
CA TYR A 48 -4.86 -6.52 -2.16
C TYR A 48 -3.36 -6.49 -2.50
N LEU A 49 -2.47 -6.62 -1.51
CA LEU A 49 -1.03 -6.75 -1.77
C LEU A 49 -0.69 -8.01 -2.58
N VAL A 50 -1.40 -9.11 -2.35
CA VAL A 50 -1.25 -10.33 -3.14
C VAL A 50 -1.63 -10.05 -4.60
N ASP A 51 -2.74 -9.35 -4.84
CA ASP A 51 -3.17 -9.03 -6.19
C ASP A 51 -2.26 -8.04 -6.90
N LEU A 52 -1.78 -7.00 -6.21
CA LEU A 52 -0.78 -6.08 -6.73
C LEU A 52 0.54 -6.80 -7.09
N SER A 53 0.92 -7.81 -6.31
CA SER A 53 2.11 -8.62 -6.59
C SER A 53 1.94 -9.45 -7.88
N LYS A 54 0.78 -10.09 -8.08
CA LYS A 54 0.45 -10.78 -9.34
C LYS A 54 0.44 -9.83 -10.54
N GLN A 55 -0.13 -8.64 -10.37
CA GLN A 55 -0.13 -7.62 -11.43
C GLN A 55 1.30 -7.18 -11.78
N LEU A 56 2.17 -7.07 -10.79
CA LEU A 56 3.59 -6.75 -11.00
C LEU A 56 4.28 -7.84 -11.84
N GLU A 57 3.99 -9.11 -11.60
CA GLU A 57 4.48 -10.22 -12.43
C GLU A 57 3.97 -10.12 -13.87
N PHE A 58 2.69 -9.77 -14.09
CA PHE A 58 2.16 -9.56 -15.44
C PHE A 58 2.86 -8.41 -16.19
N THR A 59 3.30 -7.36 -15.50
CA THR A 59 4.09 -6.31 -16.16
C THR A 59 5.42 -6.84 -16.71
N GLN A 60 6.01 -7.84 -16.07
CA GLN A 60 7.25 -8.47 -16.57
C GLN A 60 6.95 -9.31 -17.82
N MET A 61 5.84 -10.04 -17.86
CA MET A 61 5.44 -10.80 -19.05
C MET A 61 5.22 -9.88 -20.27
N LEU A 62 4.56 -8.74 -20.07
CA LEU A 62 4.32 -7.74 -21.12
C LEU A 62 5.60 -7.01 -21.57
N SER A 63 6.70 -7.20 -20.87
CA SER A 63 7.95 -6.47 -21.12
C SER A 63 8.85 -7.08 -22.17
N SER A 64 8.61 -8.31 -22.66
CA SER A 64 9.44 -8.94 -23.70
C SER A 64 9.06 -8.41 -25.09
N PRO A 65 9.89 -7.55 -25.72
CA PRO A 65 9.59 -7.03 -27.05
C PRO A 65 9.71 -8.12 -28.13
N GLU A 66 10.55 -9.14 -27.90
CA GLU A 66 10.82 -10.23 -28.84
C GLU A 66 9.62 -11.16 -29.01
N ALA A 67 8.73 -11.24 -28.02
CA ALA A 67 7.52 -12.05 -28.06
C ALA A 67 6.52 -11.63 -29.15
N PHE A 68 6.68 -10.44 -29.74
CA PHE A 68 5.78 -9.91 -30.77
C PHE A 68 6.14 -10.34 -32.20
N GLY A 69 7.37 -10.81 -32.45
CA GLY A 69 7.86 -11.25 -33.77
C GLY A 69 8.66 -10.21 -34.55
N ASP A 70 9.17 -10.59 -35.74
CA ASP A 70 10.24 -9.84 -36.44
C ASP A 70 9.76 -8.76 -37.43
N LEU A 71 8.45 -8.67 -37.67
CA LEU A 71 7.92 -7.62 -38.54
C LEU A 71 8.19 -6.24 -37.93
N PRO A 72 8.53 -5.20 -38.74
CA PRO A 72 8.78 -3.86 -38.21
C PRO A 72 7.64 -3.31 -37.34
N SER A 73 6.38 -3.60 -37.70
CA SER A 73 5.20 -3.22 -36.92
C SER A 73 5.09 -3.96 -35.59
N ALA A 74 5.49 -5.25 -35.56
CA ALA A 74 5.51 -6.05 -34.34
C ALA A 74 6.56 -5.53 -33.36
N GLN A 75 7.75 -5.20 -33.85
CA GLN A 75 8.82 -4.60 -33.05
C GLN A 75 8.42 -3.24 -32.46
N MET A 76 7.74 -2.38 -33.24
CA MET A 76 7.19 -1.12 -32.72
C MET A 76 6.13 -1.35 -31.62
N LEU A 77 5.30 -2.38 -31.78
CA LEU A 77 4.29 -2.73 -30.78
C LEU A 77 4.94 -3.25 -29.50
N GLY A 78 5.92 -4.15 -29.61
CA GLY A 78 6.69 -4.68 -28.49
C GLY A 78 7.40 -3.57 -27.71
N ALA A 79 8.06 -2.63 -28.40
CA ALA A 79 8.69 -1.47 -27.77
C ALA A 79 7.67 -0.59 -27.02
N LYS A 80 6.47 -0.40 -27.57
CA LYS A 80 5.40 0.34 -26.90
C LYS A 80 4.92 -0.36 -25.63
N PHE A 81 4.67 -1.67 -25.68
CA PHE A 81 4.24 -2.45 -24.52
C PHE A 81 5.33 -2.52 -23.46
N HIS A 82 6.59 -2.71 -23.84
CA HIS A 82 7.73 -2.65 -22.94
C HIS A 82 7.76 -1.33 -22.16
N ARG A 83 7.68 -0.19 -22.87
CA ARG A 83 7.67 1.13 -22.24
C ARG A 83 6.50 1.31 -21.26
N LEU A 84 5.31 0.85 -21.64
CA LEU A 84 4.11 0.97 -20.80
C LEU A 84 4.15 0.01 -19.59
N ALA A 85 4.74 -1.16 -19.73
CA ALA A 85 4.79 -2.16 -18.67
C ALA A 85 5.92 -1.88 -17.68
N VAL A 86 7.14 -1.65 -18.17
CA VAL A 86 8.39 -1.59 -17.38
C VAL A 86 9.25 -0.37 -17.68
N GLY A 87 8.69 0.69 -18.26
CA GLY A 87 9.38 1.96 -18.37
C GLY A 87 9.67 2.61 -17.01
N GLU A 88 10.07 3.88 -17.06
CA GLU A 88 10.29 4.74 -15.89
C GLU A 88 8.94 5.27 -15.37
N GLU A 89 8.88 6.56 -15.00
CA GLU A 89 7.67 7.21 -14.53
C GLU A 89 6.51 7.01 -15.51
N ARG A 90 5.34 6.68 -14.95
CA ARG A 90 4.07 6.37 -15.65
C ARG A 90 3.99 4.98 -16.28
N SER A 91 4.96 4.09 -16.08
CA SER A 91 4.76 2.66 -16.38
C SER A 91 3.80 2.00 -15.39
N ALA A 92 3.17 0.90 -15.80
CA ALA A 92 2.33 0.09 -14.92
C ALA A 92 3.14 -0.40 -13.71
N ARG A 93 4.38 -0.88 -13.92
CA ARG A 93 5.29 -1.29 -12.85
C ARG A 93 5.54 -0.15 -11.86
N PHE A 94 5.77 1.07 -12.34
CA PHE A 94 5.98 2.23 -11.48
C PHE A 94 4.74 2.50 -10.61
N ALA A 95 3.56 2.59 -11.22
CA ALA A 95 2.31 2.85 -10.50
C ALA A 95 1.97 1.75 -9.47
N ILE A 96 2.12 0.48 -9.84
CA ILE A 96 1.87 -0.66 -8.95
C ILE A 96 2.82 -0.62 -7.74
N LYS A 97 4.11 -0.31 -7.94
CA LYS A 97 5.06 -0.17 -6.83
C LYS A 97 4.68 0.95 -5.88
N GLN A 98 4.29 2.12 -6.39
CA GLN A 98 3.82 3.23 -5.55
C GLN A 98 2.59 2.81 -4.74
N GLN A 99 1.64 2.13 -5.37
CA GLN A 99 0.45 1.63 -4.69
C GLN A 99 0.80 0.60 -3.60
N ILE A 100 1.74 -0.31 -3.84
CA ILE A 100 2.22 -1.27 -2.84
C ILE A 100 2.73 -0.53 -1.59
N GLU A 101 3.51 0.54 -1.75
CA GLU A 101 4.05 1.30 -0.60
C GLU A 101 2.94 2.02 0.19
N ILE A 102 1.91 2.53 -0.49
CA ILE A 102 0.72 3.09 0.17
C ILE A 102 0.02 2.00 0.99
N ILE A 103 -0.27 0.84 0.41
CA ILE A 103 -0.98 -0.24 1.10
C ILE A 103 -0.15 -0.80 2.27
N LYS A 104 1.18 -0.92 2.13
CA LYS A 104 2.05 -1.28 3.26
C LYS A 104 1.95 -0.27 4.41
N THR A 105 1.98 1.03 4.10
CA THR A 105 1.85 2.10 5.10
C THR A 105 0.49 2.01 5.82
N MET A 106 -0.59 1.74 5.09
CA MET A 106 -1.91 1.49 5.68
C MET A 106 -1.91 0.31 6.65
N ARG A 107 -1.25 -0.81 6.29
CA ARG A 107 -1.15 -1.97 7.17
C ARG A 107 -0.34 -1.71 8.43
N GLU A 108 0.75 -0.97 8.32
CA GLU A 108 1.53 -0.53 9.49
C GLU A 108 0.64 0.21 10.48
N PHE A 109 -0.19 1.15 10.01
CA PHE A 109 -1.17 1.86 10.84
C PHE A 109 -2.11 0.89 11.59
N PHE A 110 -2.81 -0.01 10.88
CA PHE A 110 -3.75 -0.94 11.51
C PHE A 110 -3.06 -1.89 12.50
N ARG A 111 -1.83 -2.33 12.18
CA ARG A 111 -1.08 -3.25 13.05
C ARG A 111 -0.54 -2.57 14.30
N HIS A 112 -0.10 -1.32 14.20
CA HIS A 112 0.31 -0.53 15.35
C HIS A 112 -0.87 -0.25 16.28
N TYR A 113 -2.07 -0.03 15.73
CA TYR A 113 -3.27 0.14 16.52
C TYR A 113 -3.52 -1.07 17.44
N PHE A 114 -3.43 -2.31 16.93
CA PHE A 114 -3.61 -3.51 17.78
C PHE A 114 -2.64 -3.57 18.95
N ALA A 115 -1.35 -3.36 18.67
CA ALA A 115 -0.31 -3.46 19.70
C ALA A 115 -0.51 -2.42 20.81
N SER A 116 -1.00 -1.22 20.47
CA SER A 116 -1.27 -0.16 21.43
C SER A 116 -2.51 -0.45 22.29
N VAL A 117 -3.58 -0.97 21.70
CA VAL A 117 -4.81 -1.33 22.43
C VAL A 117 -4.58 -2.52 23.36
N GLU A 118 -3.93 -3.59 22.90
CA GLU A 118 -3.63 -4.75 23.76
C GLU A 118 -2.76 -4.36 24.97
N ALA A 119 -1.79 -3.48 24.78
CA ALA A 119 -0.96 -2.95 25.87
C ALA A 119 -1.79 -2.13 26.86
N THR A 120 -2.64 -1.22 26.36
CA THR A 120 -3.49 -0.37 27.20
C THR A 120 -4.51 -1.17 28.00
N ASP A 121 -5.13 -2.18 27.39
CA ASP A 121 -6.07 -3.08 28.06
C ASP A 121 -5.37 -3.91 29.14
N THR A 122 -4.17 -4.43 28.85
CA THR A 122 -3.37 -5.19 29.83
C THR A 122 -2.96 -4.32 31.02
N ASP A 123 -2.51 -3.10 30.77
CA ASP A 123 -2.12 -2.14 31.80
C ASP A 123 -3.32 -1.71 32.64
N THR A 124 -4.47 -1.45 32.00
CA THR A 124 -5.72 -1.07 32.68
C THR A 124 -6.25 -2.22 33.53
N ALA A 125 -6.27 -3.44 33.00
CA ALA A 125 -6.70 -4.63 33.75
C ALA A 125 -5.79 -4.86 34.97
N SER A 126 -4.47 -4.74 34.81
CA SER A 126 -3.51 -4.86 35.90
C SER A 126 -3.70 -3.78 36.97
N ALA A 127 -3.96 -2.54 36.57
CA ALA A 127 -4.23 -1.44 37.49
C ALA A 127 -5.54 -1.63 38.26
N VAL A 128 -6.60 -2.10 37.60
CA VAL A 128 -7.90 -2.40 38.24
C VAL A 128 -7.78 -3.56 39.23
N GLU A 129 -7.01 -4.60 38.89
CA GLU A 129 -6.74 -5.71 39.80
C GLU A 129 -5.92 -5.26 41.02
N ALA A 130 -4.92 -4.41 40.83
CA ALA A 130 -4.15 -3.82 41.93
C ALA A 130 -4.97 -2.90 42.87
N LEU A 131 -6.04 -2.28 42.34
CA LEU A 131 -6.96 -1.42 43.11
C LEU A 131 -8.13 -2.20 43.74
N SER A 132 -8.33 -3.47 43.37
CA SER A 132 -9.43 -4.29 43.89
C SER A 132 -9.10 -4.78 45.31
N PRO A 133 -10.00 -4.61 46.30
CA PRO A 133 -9.78 -5.11 47.66
C PRO A 133 -9.58 -6.63 47.68
N PRO A 134 -8.72 -7.17 48.58
CA PRO A 134 -8.58 -8.61 48.74
C PRO A 134 -9.93 -9.24 49.13
N ARG A 135 -10.26 -10.36 48.48
CA ARG A 135 -11.44 -11.19 48.85
C ARG A 135 -11.20 -11.96 50.13
#